data_AF-A0A644WYZ5-F1
#
_entry.id   AF-A0A644WYZ5-F1
#
_cell.length_a   1.000
_cell.length_b   1.000
_cell.length_c   1.000
_cell.angle_alpha   90.00
_cell.angle_beta   90.00
_cell.angle_gamma   90.00
#
_symmetry.space_group_name_H-M   'P 1'
#
loop_
_entity.id
_entity.type
_entity.pdbx_description
1 polymer ?
#
loop_
_entity_poly.entity_id
_entity_poly.type
_entity_poly.pdbx_seq_one_letter_code
_entity_poly.pdbx_strand_id
1 'polypeptide(L)'
;MVAQCVYNHRADLNLPKHSPEEYCVADADMLINIVDIPSLFYDSYQQHLTIDAGKTWRQSALELYWAHVSPISQIQFMDRFNRSQRVSRGFEGERYSFETDLERSLADLVEKACASEKNVHGYGIWENHIAPMVGIANELALVHRADAEVVRIATLLHDLAGIEDYTKAKEHHIHGAERARQLLGEAGYPARKIDLVVQSILHHRASIIMPKETAEEQCLADADALAHIGDVPSLFYVAYENKGLGFEDGQCWVRRKLTRDWQKMSELAKVRYSDQYNEVMNSFTC
;
A
#
# COMPACT_ATOMS: atom_id res chain seq x y z
N MET A 1 9.99 44.08 -6.84
CA MET A 1 9.88 42.76 -7.49
C MET A 1 9.81 41.64 -6.46
N VAL A 2 10.90 41.25 -5.79
CA VAL A 2 10.89 40.14 -4.80
C VAL A 2 9.77 40.25 -3.75
N ALA A 3 9.61 41.41 -3.11
CA ALA A 3 8.53 41.64 -2.15
C ALA A 3 7.12 41.46 -2.74
N GLN A 4 6.95 41.80 -4.03
CA GLN A 4 5.69 41.60 -4.75
C GLN A 4 5.43 40.11 -4.99
N CYS A 5 6.46 39.34 -5.38
CA CYS A 5 6.33 37.89 -5.56
C CYS A 5 5.97 37.21 -4.23
N VAL A 6 6.63 37.60 -3.12
CA VAL A 6 6.29 37.11 -1.77
C VAL A 6 4.88 37.52 -1.34
N TYR A 7 4.40 38.70 -1.72
CA TYR A 7 3.03 39.09 -1.37
C TYR A 7 1.98 38.35 -2.23
N ASN A 8 2.26 38.14 -3.52
CA ASN A 8 1.30 37.62 -4.49
C ASN A 8 1.28 36.09 -4.61
N HIS A 9 2.26 35.34 -4.11
CA HIS A 9 2.37 33.89 -4.37
C HIS A 9 1.21 33.06 -3.84
N ARG A 10 0.61 33.48 -2.72
CA ARG A 10 -0.44 32.74 -2.02
C ARG A 10 -1.66 32.47 -2.90
N ALA A 11 -1.96 31.20 -3.12
CA ALA A 11 -3.10 30.77 -3.93
C ALA A 11 -4.45 31.16 -3.30
N ASP A 12 -4.59 31.09 -1.98
CA ASP A 12 -5.83 31.41 -1.26
C ASP A 12 -6.26 32.88 -1.39
N LEU A 13 -5.33 33.78 -1.70
CA LEU A 13 -5.64 35.20 -1.90
C LEU A 13 -6.09 35.52 -3.33
N ASN A 14 -5.90 34.60 -4.28
CA ASN A 14 -6.24 34.74 -5.70
C ASN A 14 -5.85 36.10 -6.32
N LEU A 15 -4.70 36.65 -5.89
CA LEU A 15 -4.22 37.94 -6.37
C LEU A 15 -3.80 37.86 -7.85
N PRO A 16 -3.99 38.91 -8.67
CA PRO A 16 -3.49 38.91 -10.04
C PRO A 16 -1.96 38.93 -10.07
N LYS A 17 -1.38 38.24 -11.07
CA LYS A 17 0.07 38.16 -11.29
C LYS A 17 0.41 39.02 -12.51
N HIS A 18 1.44 39.86 -12.39
CA HIS A 18 1.76 40.86 -13.42
C HIS A 18 3.12 40.68 -14.09
N SER A 19 3.91 39.71 -13.62
CA SER A 19 5.25 39.42 -14.13
C SER A 19 5.52 37.91 -14.18
N PRO A 20 6.40 37.43 -15.09
CA PRO A 20 6.84 36.04 -15.09
C PRO A 20 7.39 35.57 -13.74
N GLU A 21 8.11 36.42 -13.01
CA GLU A 21 8.67 36.11 -11.70
C GLU A 21 7.59 35.83 -10.66
N GLU A 22 6.46 36.55 -10.67
CA GLU A 22 5.33 36.27 -9.79
C GLU A 22 4.67 34.93 -10.11
N TYR A 23 4.52 34.58 -11.40
CA TYR A 23 4.02 33.26 -11.80
C TYR A 23 4.97 32.15 -11.36
N CYS A 24 6.28 32.30 -11.54
CA CYS A 24 7.25 31.29 -11.14
C CYS A 24 7.20 31.02 -9.63
N VAL A 25 7.09 32.06 -8.80
CA VAL A 25 7.02 31.88 -7.33
C VAL A 25 5.69 31.26 -6.91
N ALA A 26 4.56 31.70 -7.49
CA ALA A 26 3.24 31.13 -7.20
C ALA A 26 3.13 29.66 -7.64
N ASP A 27 3.62 29.34 -8.85
CA ASP A 27 3.63 27.98 -9.38
C ASP A 27 4.54 27.08 -8.53
N ALA A 28 5.71 27.55 -8.10
CA ALA A 28 6.58 26.78 -7.22
C ALA A 28 5.93 26.44 -5.87
N ASP A 29 5.21 27.40 -5.28
CA ASP A 29 4.46 27.21 -4.03
C ASP A 29 3.33 26.18 -4.18
N MET A 30 2.66 26.12 -5.34
CA MET A 30 1.63 25.11 -5.59
C MET A 30 2.23 23.74 -5.96
N LEU A 31 3.25 23.74 -6.81
CA LEU A 31 3.86 22.52 -7.32
C LEU A 31 4.56 21.72 -6.22
N ILE A 32 5.14 22.37 -5.19
CA ILE A 32 5.78 21.62 -4.10
C ILE A 32 4.78 20.71 -3.37
N ASN A 33 3.54 21.17 -3.15
CA ASN A 33 2.46 20.40 -2.53
C ASN A 33 1.94 19.25 -3.41
N ILE A 34 2.34 19.23 -4.69
CA ILE A 34 2.00 18.16 -5.64
C ILE A 34 3.16 17.18 -5.76
N VAL A 35 4.38 17.67 -5.97
CA VAL A 35 5.53 16.83 -6.34
C VAL A 35 6.23 16.19 -5.13
N ASP A 36 6.08 16.78 -3.93
CA ASP A 36 6.55 16.20 -2.68
C ASP A 36 5.47 15.29 -2.07
N ILE A 37 5.39 14.09 -2.64
CA ILE A 37 4.41 13.06 -2.25
C ILE A 37 4.47 12.74 -0.75
N PRO A 38 5.65 12.56 -0.13
CA PRO A 38 5.73 12.40 1.31
C PRO A 38 5.10 13.52 2.14
N SER A 39 5.31 14.79 1.77
CA SER A 39 4.66 15.94 2.42
C SER A 39 3.15 15.86 2.30
N LEU A 40 2.64 15.56 1.09
CA LEU A 40 1.20 15.36 0.86
C LEU A 40 0.58 14.29 1.77
N PHE A 41 1.28 13.17 1.99
CA PHE A 41 0.82 12.14 2.92
C PHE A 41 0.87 12.57 4.39
N TYR A 42 1.91 13.31 4.78
CA TYR A 42 2.05 13.81 6.13
C TYR A 42 0.99 14.86 6.47
N ASP A 43 0.67 15.76 5.54
CA ASP A 43 -0.39 16.76 5.72
C ASP A 43 -1.75 16.10 5.89
N SER A 44 -2.04 15.08 5.07
CA SER A 44 -3.26 14.27 5.20
C SER A 44 -3.35 13.57 6.57
N TYR A 45 -2.21 13.18 7.15
CA TYR A 45 -2.14 12.59 8.49
C TYR A 45 -2.41 13.63 9.59
N GLN A 46 -1.87 14.84 9.47
CA GLN A 46 -2.10 15.92 10.44
C GLN A 46 -3.60 16.31 10.57
N GLN A 47 -4.42 15.95 9.57
CA GLN A 47 -5.87 16.09 9.62
C GLN A 47 -6.58 14.99 10.44
N HIS A 48 -5.86 13.98 10.96
CA HIS A 48 -6.38 12.81 11.68
C HIS A 48 -7.44 12.02 10.89
N LEU A 49 -7.22 11.84 9.60
CA LEU A 49 -8.14 11.16 8.70
C LEU A 49 -7.91 9.64 8.69
N THR A 50 -8.98 8.88 8.45
CA THR A 50 -8.87 7.46 8.08
C THR A 50 -8.13 7.30 6.75
N ILE A 51 -7.73 6.08 6.39
CA ILE A 51 -7.05 5.82 5.11
C ILE A 51 -7.89 6.35 3.92
N ASP A 52 -9.18 6.02 3.87
CA ASP A 52 -10.06 6.41 2.76
C ASP A 52 -10.39 7.90 2.73
N ALA A 53 -10.64 8.49 3.91
CA ALA A 53 -10.84 9.93 4.01
C ALA A 53 -9.57 10.68 3.60
N GLY A 54 -8.39 10.15 3.96
CA GLY A 54 -7.10 10.67 3.52
C GLY A 54 -6.89 10.50 2.01
N LYS A 55 -7.27 9.37 1.42
CA LYS A 55 -7.20 9.16 -0.05
C LYS A 55 -8.04 10.21 -0.77
N THR A 56 -9.27 10.41 -0.33
CA THR A 56 -10.19 11.42 -0.88
C THR A 56 -9.62 12.83 -0.72
N TRP A 57 -9.16 13.18 0.49
CA TRP A 57 -8.58 14.48 0.79
C TRP A 57 -7.38 14.79 -0.10
N ARG A 58 -6.46 13.84 -0.30
CA ARG A 58 -5.30 14.02 -1.17
C ARG A 58 -5.69 14.24 -2.62
N GLN A 59 -6.70 13.53 -3.15
CA GLN A 59 -7.19 13.80 -4.51
C GLN A 59 -7.72 15.23 -4.64
N SER A 60 -8.57 15.66 -3.70
CA SER A 60 -9.11 17.02 -3.71
C SER A 60 -8.03 18.10 -3.52
N ALA A 61 -7.04 17.85 -2.66
CA ALA A 61 -5.91 18.75 -2.45
C ALA A 61 -5.06 18.88 -3.72
N LEU A 62 -4.72 17.76 -4.36
CA LEU A 62 -3.98 17.75 -5.63
C LEU A 62 -4.70 18.54 -6.72
N GLU A 63 -6.00 18.32 -6.90
CA GLU A 63 -6.81 19.06 -7.88
C GLU A 63 -6.87 20.55 -7.57
N LEU A 64 -7.03 20.91 -6.29
CA LEU A 64 -7.04 22.29 -5.84
C LEU A 64 -5.72 23.00 -6.13
N TYR A 65 -4.59 22.40 -5.76
CA TYR A 65 -3.27 22.98 -6.04
C TYR A 65 -3.03 23.08 -7.56
N TRP A 66 -3.38 22.04 -8.32
CA TRP A 66 -3.19 22.01 -9.76
C TRP A 66 -3.99 23.10 -10.50
N ALA A 67 -5.20 23.41 -10.04
CA ALA A 67 -6.03 24.47 -10.59
C ALA A 67 -5.40 25.87 -10.46
N HIS A 68 -4.47 26.05 -9.52
CA HIS A 68 -3.76 27.31 -9.31
C HIS A 68 -2.40 27.38 -10.03
N VAL A 69 -1.93 26.28 -10.62
CA VAL A 69 -0.70 26.25 -11.42
C VAL A 69 -0.97 26.86 -12.80
N SER A 70 -0.07 27.74 -13.27
CA SER A 70 -0.20 28.38 -14.58
C SER A 70 -0.22 27.34 -15.73
N PRO A 71 -0.90 27.63 -16.86
CA PRO A 71 -0.98 26.69 -17.98
C PRO A 71 0.38 26.23 -18.54
N ILE A 72 1.41 27.10 -18.49
CA ILE A 72 2.75 26.75 -18.96
C ILE A 72 3.39 25.72 -18.04
N SER A 73 3.31 25.94 -16.72
CA SER A 73 3.81 25.01 -15.73
C SER A 73 3.00 23.70 -15.71
N GLN A 74 1.69 23.76 -15.96
CA GLN A 74 0.87 22.55 -16.08
C GLN A 74 1.38 21.63 -17.20
N ILE A 75 1.76 22.18 -18.36
CA ILE A 75 2.33 21.38 -19.46
C ILE A 75 3.64 20.70 -19.04
N GLN A 76 4.49 21.40 -18.30
CA GLN A 76 5.80 20.89 -17.90
C GLN A 76 5.73 19.85 -16.76
N PHE A 77 4.75 19.97 -15.88
CA PHE A 77 4.64 19.16 -14.66
C PHE A 77 3.53 18.10 -14.72
N MET A 78 2.81 17.98 -15.83
CA MET A 78 1.69 17.05 -16.01
C MET A 78 2.04 15.61 -15.60
N ASP A 79 3.21 15.11 -16.00
CA ASP A 79 3.65 13.75 -15.66
C ASP A 79 3.81 13.57 -14.14
N ARG A 80 4.40 14.55 -13.46
CA ARG A 80 4.58 14.53 -12.00
C ARG A 80 3.25 14.64 -11.26
N PHE A 81 2.33 15.46 -11.75
CA PHE A 81 0.97 15.56 -11.22
C PHE A 81 0.23 14.23 -11.34
N ASN A 82 0.23 13.63 -12.53
CA ASN A 82 -0.41 12.34 -12.79
C ASN A 82 0.19 11.22 -11.91
N ARG A 83 1.52 11.23 -11.71
CA ARG A 83 2.19 10.31 -10.78
C ARG A 83 1.69 10.49 -9.35
N SER A 84 1.64 11.71 -8.85
CA SER A 84 1.14 11.99 -7.49
C SER A 84 -0.32 11.55 -7.32
N GLN A 85 -1.16 11.74 -8.34
CA GLN A 85 -2.53 11.23 -8.31
C GLN A 85 -2.57 9.70 -8.22
N ARG A 86 -1.81 8.98 -9.06
CA ARG A 86 -1.77 7.51 -9.05
C ARG A 86 -1.27 6.96 -7.72
N VAL A 87 -0.12 7.44 -7.23
CA VAL A 87 0.49 6.96 -5.98
C VAL A 87 -0.41 7.23 -4.77
N SER A 88 -1.18 8.32 -4.78
CA SER A 88 -2.04 8.70 -3.65
C SER A 88 -3.41 8.00 -3.61
N ARG A 89 -3.85 7.38 -4.71
CA ARG A 89 -5.09 6.58 -4.79
C ARG A 89 -4.96 5.22 -4.14
N GLY A 90 -3.80 4.57 -4.29
CA GLY A 90 -3.61 3.20 -3.85
C GLY A 90 -4.30 2.20 -4.77
N PHE A 91 -4.77 1.07 -4.25
CA PHE A 91 -5.47 0.07 -5.07
C PHE A 91 -6.82 0.56 -5.59
N GLU A 92 -7.00 0.49 -6.91
CA GLU A 92 -8.26 0.65 -7.61
C GLU A 92 -8.50 -0.63 -8.43
N GLY A 93 -9.52 -1.42 -8.07
CA GLY A 93 -9.80 -2.67 -8.76
C GLY A 93 -10.99 -3.42 -8.20
N GLU A 94 -11.57 -4.31 -9.01
CA GLU A 94 -12.62 -5.21 -8.54
C GLU A 94 -12.04 -6.25 -7.58
N ARG A 95 -12.80 -6.57 -6.52
CA ARG A 95 -12.42 -7.63 -5.59
C ARG A 95 -12.49 -8.98 -6.29
N TYR A 96 -11.55 -9.87 -5.95
CA TYR A 96 -11.53 -11.21 -6.51
C TYR A 96 -12.81 -11.97 -6.17
N SER A 97 -13.39 -12.64 -7.16
CA SER A 97 -14.57 -13.49 -6.98
C SER A 97 -14.12 -14.92 -6.66
N PHE A 98 -14.29 -15.33 -5.40
CA PHE A 98 -13.84 -16.63 -4.92
C PHE A 98 -14.55 -17.79 -5.63
N GLU A 99 -13.77 -18.81 -5.99
CA GLU A 99 -14.24 -19.96 -6.77
C GLU A 99 -14.96 -20.98 -5.88
N THR A 100 -14.48 -21.17 -4.65
CA THR A 100 -14.98 -22.23 -3.74
C THR A 100 -15.73 -21.70 -2.52
N ASP A 101 -16.58 -22.54 -1.93
CA ASP A 101 -17.27 -22.23 -0.66
C ASP A 101 -16.30 -22.09 0.52
N LEU A 102 -15.19 -22.84 0.48
CA LEU A 102 -14.13 -22.75 1.48
C LEU A 102 -13.51 -21.35 1.45
N GLU A 103 -13.09 -20.87 0.28
CA GLU A 103 -12.52 -19.53 0.13
C GLU A 103 -13.50 -18.44 0.58
N ARG A 104 -14.79 -18.54 0.20
CA ARG A 104 -15.83 -17.60 0.66
C ARG A 104 -15.95 -17.60 2.18
N SER A 105 -15.98 -18.79 2.79
CA SER A 105 -16.10 -18.93 4.25
C SER A 105 -14.87 -18.38 5.00
N LEU A 106 -13.67 -18.58 4.46
CA LEU A 106 -12.43 -18.04 5.02
C LEU A 106 -12.35 -16.52 4.84
N ALA A 107 -12.75 -16.00 3.68
CA ALA A 107 -12.84 -14.57 3.44
C ALA A 107 -13.80 -13.88 4.42
N ASP A 108 -15.00 -14.44 4.60
CA ASP A 108 -15.98 -13.96 5.60
C ASP A 108 -15.42 -13.98 7.03
N LEU A 109 -14.67 -15.03 7.38
CA LEU A 109 -14.03 -15.15 8.69
C LEU A 109 -12.98 -14.05 8.90
N VAL A 110 -12.11 -13.84 7.92
CA VAL A 110 -11.03 -12.86 7.98
C VAL A 110 -11.59 -11.45 8.00
N GLU A 111 -12.58 -11.14 7.15
CA GLU A 111 -13.24 -9.84 7.12
C GLU A 111 -13.91 -9.53 8.47
N LYS A 112 -14.60 -10.51 9.07
CA LYS A 112 -15.18 -10.36 10.42
C LYS A 112 -14.12 -10.11 11.49
N ALA A 113 -12.97 -10.78 11.41
CA ALA A 113 -11.86 -10.52 12.31
C ALA A 113 -11.33 -9.09 12.13
N CYS A 114 -11.20 -8.62 10.88
CA CYS A 114 -10.77 -7.26 10.56
C CYS A 114 -11.77 -6.20 11.05
N ALA A 115 -13.07 -6.49 10.98
CA ALA A 115 -14.15 -5.61 11.45
C ALA A 115 -14.36 -5.63 12.97
N SER A 116 -13.66 -6.52 13.69
CA SER A 116 -13.78 -6.61 15.14
C SER A 116 -13.22 -5.36 15.84
N GLU A 117 -13.90 -4.88 16.87
CA GLU A 117 -13.40 -3.80 17.74
C GLU A 117 -12.08 -4.16 18.46
N LYS A 118 -11.74 -5.45 18.54
CA LYS A 118 -10.48 -5.93 19.11
C LYS A 118 -9.30 -5.81 18.15
N ASN A 119 -9.55 -5.62 16.85
CA ASN A 119 -8.51 -5.47 15.85
C ASN A 119 -7.87 -4.09 15.97
N VAL A 120 -6.66 -4.04 16.51
CA VAL A 120 -5.91 -2.79 16.68
C VAL A 120 -5.46 -2.16 15.37
N HIS A 121 -5.48 -2.90 14.26
CA HIS A 121 -5.14 -2.39 12.93
C HIS A 121 -6.30 -1.65 12.28
N GLY A 122 -7.53 -1.82 12.79
CA GLY A 122 -8.76 -1.31 12.20
C GLY A 122 -9.17 -2.06 10.93
N TYR A 123 -10.39 -1.78 10.44
CA TYR A 123 -10.96 -2.47 9.27
C TYR A 123 -10.17 -2.24 7.99
N GLY A 124 -9.41 -1.14 7.89
CA GLY A 124 -8.64 -0.78 6.70
C GLY A 124 -7.62 -1.83 6.26
N ILE A 125 -7.18 -2.76 7.14
CA ILE A 125 -6.31 -3.89 6.75
C ILE A 125 -7.02 -4.85 5.78
N TRP A 126 -8.34 -5.01 5.88
CA TRP A 126 -9.10 -5.79 4.91
C TRP A 126 -9.14 -5.07 3.56
N GLU A 127 -9.51 -3.80 3.57
CA GLU A 127 -9.78 -3.02 2.35
C GLU A 127 -8.52 -2.65 1.58
N ASN A 128 -7.43 -2.37 2.28
CA ASN A 128 -6.22 -1.80 1.68
C ASN A 128 -5.04 -2.78 1.61
N HIS A 129 -5.14 -3.96 2.23
CA HIS A 129 -4.09 -4.97 2.21
C HIS A 129 -4.62 -6.33 1.77
N ILE A 130 -5.46 -7.00 2.57
CA ILE A 130 -5.83 -8.41 2.34
C ILE A 130 -6.70 -8.59 1.09
N ALA A 131 -7.82 -7.86 0.97
CA ALA A 131 -8.78 -8.09 -0.12
C ALA A 131 -8.20 -7.76 -1.52
N PRO A 132 -7.48 -6.63 -1.73
CA PRO A 132 -6.82 -6.37 -3.00
C PRO A 132 -5.72 -7.41 -3.32
N MET A 133 -5.02 -7.89 -2.31
CA MET A 133 -3.92 -8.84 -2.47
C MET A 133 -4.37 -10.19 -3.06
N VAL A 134 -5.63 -10.61 -2.85
CA VAL A 134 -6.16 -11.86 -3.42
C VAL A 134 -6.11 -11.86 -4.96
N GLY A 135 -6.45 -10.73 -5.59
CA GLY A 135 -6.39 -10.60 -7.05
C GLY A 135 -4.94 -10.70 -7.57
N ILE A 136 -4.02 -10.01 -6.91
CA ILE A 136 -2.58 -10.03 -7.20
C ILE A 136 -2.02 -11.44 -7.04
N ALA A 137 -2.36 -12.10 -5.94
CA ALA A 137 -1.96 -13.47 -5.63
C ALA A 137 -2.43 -14.46 -6.71
N ASN A 138 -3.65 -14.30 -7.22
CA ASN A 138 -4.17 -15.12 -8.30
C ASN A 138 -3.39 -14.92 -9.62
N GLU A 139 -3.07 -13.68 -9.98
CA GLU A 139 -2.23 -13.41 -11.16
C GLU A 139 -0.83 -14.02 -11.02
N LEU A 140 -0.21 -13.86 -9.85
CA LEU A 140 1.11 -14.42 -9.59
C LEU A 140 1.11 -15.95 -9.60
N ALA A 141 0.06 -16.59 -9.11
CA ALA A 141 -0.06 -18.05 -9.17
C ALA A 141 0.04 -18.57 -10.61
N LEU A 142 -0.56 -17.86 -11.58
CA LEU A 142 -0.44 -18.20 -13.00
C LEU A 142 0.99 -18.00 -13.53
N VAL A 143 1.64 -16.90 -13.15
CA VAL A 143 3.02 -16.58 -13.56
C VAL A 143 4.01 -17.63 -13.05
N HIS A 144 3.85 -18.05 -11.80
CA HIS A 144 4.73 -19.01 -11.13
C HIS A 144 4.33 -20.47 -11.34
N ARG A 145 3.18 -20.73 -11.97
CA ARG A 145 2.57 -22.07 -12.10
C ARG A 145 2.33 -22.74 -10.75
N ALA A 146 1.92 -21.95 -9.76
CA ALA A 146 1.52 -22.39 -8.43
C ALA A 146 0.05 -22.85 -8.42
N ASP A 147 -0.34 -23.58 -7.37
CA ASP A 147 -1.76 -23.87 -7.10
C ASP A 147 -2.48 -22.58 -6.64
N ALA A 148 -3.28 -22.00 -7.54
CA ALA A 148 -3.93 -20.71 -7.30
C ALA A 148 -4.86 -20.71 -6.07
N GLU A 149 -5.58 -21.81 -5.80
CA GLU A 149 -6.44 -21.92 -4.63
C GLU A 149 -5.62 -21.87 -3.34
N VAL A 150 -4.47 -22.57 -3.31
CA VAL A 150 -3.55 -22.55 -2.16
C VAL A 150 -3.02 -21.15 -1.90
N VAL A 151 -2.58 -20.44 -2.94
CA VAL A 151 -2.03 -19.08 -2.80
C VAL A 151 -3.10 -18.10 -2.30
N ARG A 152 -4.34 -18.17 -2.83
CA ARG A 152 -5.44 -17.30 -2.39
C ARG A 152 -5.84 -17.59 -0.94
N ILE A 153 -5.93 -18.85 -0.54
CA ILE A 153 -6.19 -19.24 0.86
C ILE A 153 -5.06 -18.74 1.78
N ALA A 154 -3.79 -18.93 1.38
CA ALA A 154 -2.67 -18.44 2.17
C ALA A 154 -2.69 -16.91 2.30
N THR A 155 -3.09 -16.21 1.24
CA THR A 155 -3.27 -14.75 1.23
C THR A 155 -4.35 -14.30 2.21
N LEU A 156 -5.49 -14.98 2.27
CA LEU A 156 -6.54 -14.65 3.24
C LEU A 156 -6.06 -14.81 4.70
N LEU A 157 -5.23 -15.83 4.96
CA LEU A 157 -4.92 -16.25 6.33
C LEU A 157 -3.60 -15.71 6.90
N HIS A 158 -2.70 -15.15 6.08
CA HIS A 158 -1.32 -14.89 6.48
C HIS A 158 -1.17 -13.97 7.72
N ASP A 159 -2.04 -12.97 7.85
CA ASP A 159 -2.03 -12.00 8.96
C ASP A 159 -3.10 -12.27 10.02
N LEU A 160 -3.98 -13.25 9.79
CA LEU A 160 -5.17 -13.48 10.62
C LEU A 160 -4.84 -13.61 12.12
N ALA A 161 -3.77 -14.33 12.47
CA ALA A 161 -3.40 -14.52 13.87
C ALA A 161 -3.01 -13.23 14.59
N GLY A 162 -2.38 -12.27 13.88
CA GLY A 162 -2.04 -10.95 14.44
C GLY A 162 -3.26 -10.02 14.53
N ILE A 163 -4.23 -10.20 13.64
CA ILE A 163 -5.50 -9.48 13.63
C ILE A 163 -6.41 -9.96 14.77
N GLU A 164 -6.53 -11.27 14.97
CA GLU A 164 -7.31 -11.88 16.05
C GLU A 164 -6.71 -11.57 17.43
N ASP A 165 -5.38 -11.49 17.53
CA ASP A 165 -4.65 -11.26 18.78
C ASP A 165 -3.33 -10.50 18.54
N TYR A 166 -3.32 -9.22 18.91
CA TYR A 166 -2.17 -8.35 18.69
C TYR A 166 -0.90 -8.82 19.44
N THR A 167 -1.02 -9.60 20.51
CA THR A 167 0.16 -10.14 21.20
C THR A 167 0.98 -11.07 20.30
N LYS A 168 0.35 -11.63 19.26
CA LYS A 168 0.96 -12.49 18.24
C LYS A 168 1.53 -11.72 17.05
N ALA A 169 1.26 -10.42 16.92
CA ALA A 169 1.63 -9.63 15.75
C ALA A 169 3.13 -9.66 15.42
N LYS A 170 4.01 -9.74 16.44
CA LYS A 170 5.47 -9.84 16.23
C LYS A 170 5.86 -11.14 15.50
N GLU A 171 5.17 -12.22 15.80
CA GLU A 171 5.44 -13.57 15.31
C GLU A 171 4.27 -14.12 14.47
N HIS A 172 3.46 -13.24 13.86
CA HIS A 172 2.22 -13.61 13.16
C HIS A 172 2.42 -14.69 12.08
N HIS A 173 3.56 -14.72 11.39
CA HIS A 173 3.91 -15.82 10.48
C HIS A 173 3.89 -17.22 11.11
N ILE A 174 4.34 -17.38 12.36
CA ILE A 174 4.36 -18.67 13.09
C ILE A 174 2.95 -19.00 13.56
N HIS A 175 2.32 -18.07 14.28
CA HIS A 175 0.97 -18.28 14.80
C HIS A 175 -0.11 -18.35 13.71
N GLY A 176 0.09 -17.65 12.60
CA GLY A 176 -0.77 -17.68 11.42
C GLY A 176 -0.65 -19.01 10.69
N ALA A 177 0.56 -19.55 10.56
CA ALA A 177 0.79 -20.92 10.07
C ALA A 177 0.07 -21.97 10.94
N GLU A 178 0.17 -21.87 12.27
CA GLU A 178 -0.55 -22.75 13.20
C GLU A 178 -2.07 -22.60 13.06
N ARG A 179 -2.56 -21.35 13.01
CA ARG A 179 -3.98 -21.02 12.88
C ARG A 179 -4.57 -21.54 11.56
N ALA A 180 -3.85 -21.39 10.46
CA ALA A 180 -4.26 -21.88 9.14
C ALA A 180 -4.33 -23.42 9.12
N ARG A 181 -3.34 -24.10 9.72
CA ARG A 181 -3.35 -25.56 9.84
C ARG A 181 -4.61 -26.07 10.56
N GLN A 182 -4.97 -25.41 11.67
CA GLN A 182 -6.17 -25.76 12.43
C GLN A 182 -7.44 -25.56 11.58
N LEU A 183 -7.66 -24.35 11.06
CA LEU A 183 -8.86 -24.00 10.29
C LEU A 183 -9.07 -24.91 9.09
N LEU A 184 -8.01 -25.17 8.33
CA LEU A 184 -8.08 -25.99 7.12
C LEU A 184 -8.24 -27.48 7.45
N GLY A 185 -7.66 -27.95 8.56
CA GLY A 185 -7.85 -29.31 9.05
C GLY A 185 -9.29 -29.57 9.49
N GLU A 186 -9.89 -28.63 10.24
CA GLU A 186 -11.29 -28.67 10.64
C GLU A 186 -12.25 -28.64 9.43
N ALA A 187 -11.88 -27.93 8.37
CA ALA A 187 -12.62 -27.89 7.12
C ALA A 187 -12.40 -29.12 6.20
N GLY A 188 -11.54 -30.07 6.58
CA GLY A 188 -11.24 -31.24 5.78
C GLY A 188 -10.45 -30.96 4.49
N TYR A 189 -9.70 -29.86 4.44
CA TYR A 189 -8.88 -29.50 3.28
C TYR A 189 -7.73 -30.52 3.08
N PRO A 190 -7.30 -30.82 1.84
CA PRO A 190 -6.31 -31.87 1.61
C PRO A 190 -4.97 -31.60 2.32
N ALA A 191 -4.47 -32.57 3.08
CA ALA A 191 -3.27 -32.41 3.92
C ALA A 191 -2.06 -31.83 3.17
N ARG A 192 -1.79 -32.29 1.95
CA ARG A 192 -0.72 -31.76 1.10
C ARG A 192 -0.88 -30.27 0.80
N LYS A 193 -2.11 -29.81 0.55
CA LYS A 193 -2.40 -28.39 0.30
C LYS A 193 -2.31 -27.56 1.57
N ILE A 194 -2.74 -28.11 2.72
CA ILE A 194 -2.54 -27.48 4.04
C ILE A 194 -1.06 -27.20 4.27
N ASP A 195 -0.18 -28.17 4.01
CA ASP A 195 1.26 -27.97 4.23
C ASP A 195 1.83 -26.84 3.37
N LEU A 196 1.38 -26.70 2.11
CA LEU A 196 1.76 -25.58 1.24
C LEU A 196 1.26 -24.23 1.76
N VAL A 197 0.01 -24.14 2.23
CA VAL A 197 -0.53 -22.92 2.85
C VAL A 197 0.31 -22.53 4.08
N VAL A 198 0.58 -23.51 4.95
CA VAL A 198 1.32 -23.31 6.19
C VAL A 198 2.75 -22.84 5.93
N GLN A 199 3.46 -23.47 4.99
CA GLN A 199 4.81 -23.06 4.60
C GLN A 199 4.81 -21.66 3.97
N SER A 200 3.84 -21.37 3.11
CA SER A 200 3.68 -20.05 2.51
C SER A 200 3.56 -18.97 3.59
N ILE A 201 2.63 -19.13 4.54
CA ILE A 201 2.43 -18.18 5.63
C ILE A 201 3.68 -18.08 6.53
N LEU A 202 4.36 -19.19 6.80
CA LEU A 202 5.56 -19.16 7.61
C LEU A 202 6.67 -18.33 6.94
N HIS A 203 6.87 -18.45 5.62
CA HIS A 203 8.03 -17.90 4.91
C HIS A 203 7.77 -16.56 4.16
N HIS A 204 6.59 -15.96 4.25
CA HIS A 204 6.22 -14.80 3.43
C HIS A 204 6.93 -13.47 3.79
N ARG A 205 7.36 -13.30 5.05
CA ARG A 205 7.77 -12.01 5.60
C ARG A 205 9.07 -11.48 5.00
N ALA A 206 9.11 -10.18 4.70
CA ALA A 206 10.35 -9.49 4.29
C ALA A 206 11.32 -9.23 5.47
N SER A 207 10.82 -9.14 6.70
CA SER A 207 11.65 -8.86 7.87
C SER A 207 12.40 -10.08 8.39
N ILE A 208 12.03 -11.29 7.96
CA ILE A 208 12.65 -12.55 8.33
C ILE A 208 12.86 -13.33 7.04
N ILE A 209 14.07 -13.24 6.48
CA ILE A 209 14.38 -13.86 5.19
C ILE A 209 14.51 -15.38 5.40
N MET A 210 13.54 -16.10 4.86
CA MET A 210 13.56 -17.56 4.77
C MET A 210 13.53 -17.98 3.30
N PRO A 211 14.25 -19.07 2.95
CA PRO A 211 14.21 -19.61 1.59
C PRO A 211 12.79 -20.06 1.26
N LYS A 212 12.41 -19.90 -0.01
CA LYS A 212 11.11 -20.29 -0.56
C LYS A 212 11.34 -21.47 -1.46
N GLU A 213 10.84 -22.63 -1.07
CA GLU A 213 11.12 -23.89 -1.78
C GLU A 213 10.00 -24.24 -2.78
N THR A 214 8.83 -23.64 -2.60
CA THR A 214 7.64 -23.85 -3.44
C THR A 214 7.24 -22.58 -4.19
N ALA A 215 6.48 -22.77 -5.27
CA ALA A 215 5.94 -21.66 -6.05
C ALA A 215 4.92 -20.86 -5.23
N GLU A 216 4.15 -21.54 -4.38
CA GLU A 216 3.13 -20.96 -3.50
C GLU A 216 3.74 -20.01 -2.47
N GLU A 217 4.84 -20.40 -1.84
CA GLU A 217 5.59 -19.54 -0.91
C GLU A 217 6.09 -18.26 -1.59
N GLN A 218 6.58 -18.39 -2.83
CA GLN A 218 7.03 -17.26 -3.62
C GLN A 218 5.86 -16.34 -4.02
N CYS A 219 4.74 -16.91 -4.47
CA CYS A 219 3.56 -16.13 -4.82
C CYS A 219 3.03 -15.32 -3.65
N LEU A 220 2.92 -15.91 -2.44
CA LEU A 220 2.42 -15.18 -1.28
C LEU A 220 3.38 -14.03 -0.91
N ALA A 221 4.68 -14.28 -0.93
CA ALA A 221 5.67 -13.26 -0.61
C ALA A 221 5.68 -12.11 -1.63
N ASP A 222 5.57 -12.43 -2.92
CA ASP A 222 5.48 -11.47 -4.01
C ASP A 222 4.17 -10.66 -3.91
N ALA A 223 3.04 -11.32 -3.64
CA ALA A 223 1.75 -10.67 -3.47
C ALA A 223 1.76 -9.70 -2.28
N ASP A 224 2.36 -10.10 -1.14
CA ASP A 224 2.48 -9.25 0.05
C ASP A 224 3.39 -8.03 -0.24
N ALA A 225 4.48 -8.21 -0.99
CA ALA A 225 5.31 -7.07 -1.41
C ALA A 225 4.54 -6.12 -2.33
N LEU A 226 3.82 -6.66 -3.32
CA LEU A 226 3.07 -5.86 -4.27
C LEU A 226 1.88 -5.15 -3.64
N ALA A 227 1.23 -5.74 -2.63
CA ALA A 227 0.21 -5.08 -1.83
C ALA A 227 0.75 -3.77 -1.22
N HIS A 228 1.93 -3.84 -0.61
CA HIS A 228 2.59 -2.66 -0.04
C HIS A 228 3.04 -1.64 -1.10
N ILE A 229 3.54 -2.10 -2.26
CA ILE A 229 3.95 -1.21 -3.37
C ILE A 229 2.75 -0.54 -4.03
N GLY A 230 1.63 -1.25 -4.17
CA GLY A 230 0.42 -0.76 -4.82
C GLY A 230 -0.43 0.15 -3.93
N ASP A 231 -0.33 0.03 -2.61
CA ASP A 231 -1.03 0.89 -1.65
C ASP A 231 -0.07 1.62 -0.70
N VAL A 232 0.76 2.50 -1.27
CA VAL A 232 1.60 3.45 -0.51
C VAL A 232 0.83 4.23 0.57
N PRO A 233 -0.45 4.64 0.36
CA PRO A 233 -1.26 5.27 1.41
C PRO A 233 -1.32 4.50 2.73
N SER A 234 -1.56 3.19 2.72
CA SER A 234 -1.62 2.41 3.96
C SER A 234 -0.28 2.36 4.68
N LEU A 235 0.85 2.32 3.95
CA LEU A 235 2.18 2.35 4.56
C LEU A 235 2.45 3.66 5.31
N PHE A 236 2.08 4.80 4.72
CA PHE A 236 2.21 6.09 5.40
C PHE A 236 1.27 6.20 6.59
N TYR A 237 0.05 5.68 6.50
CA TYR A 237 -0.86 5.58 7.64
C TYR A 237 -0.24 4.77 8.78
N VAL A 238 0.35 3.60 8.47
CA VAL A 238 1.05 2.79 9.47
C VAL A 238 2.24 3.54 10.09
N ALA A 239 3.01 4.27 9.27
CA ALA A 239 4.16 5.03 9.74
C ALA A 239 3.77 6.16 10.70
N TYR A 240 2.75 6.95 10.34
CA TYR A 240 2.39 8.15 11.07
C TYR A 240 1.36 7.90 12.17
N GLU A 241 0.27 7.16 11.91
CA GLU A 241 -0.77 6.87 12.91
C GLU A 241 -0.34 5.72 13.83
N ASN A 242 -0.10 4.53 13.28
CA ASN A 242 0.09 3.34 14.11
C ASN A 242 1.44 3.34 14.85
N LYS A 243 2.46 3.98 14.27
CA LYS A 243 3.81 4.05 14.84
C LYS A 243 4.17 5.41 15.44
N GLY A 244 3.38 6.46 15.18
CA GLY A 244 3.65 7.80 15.70
C GLY A 244 4.99 8.39 15.22
N LEU A 245 5.48 8.01 14.02
CA LEU A 245 6.75 8.51 13.52
C LEU A 245 6.62 9.97 13.07
N GLY A 246 7.67 10.76 13.28
CA GLY A 246 7.79 12.09 12.68
C GLY A 246 7.93 12.00 11.17
N PHE A 247 7.86 13.16 10.49
CA PHE A 247 7.94 13.25 9.04
C PHE A 247 9.13 12.50 8.42
N GLU A 248 10.36 12.87 8.80
CA GLU A 248 11.58 12.26 8.24
C GLU A 248 11.69 10.76 8.56
N ASP A 249 11.38 10.36 9.80
CA ASP A 249 11.44 8.97 10.24
C ASP A 249 10.40 8.10 9.53
N GLY A 250 9.18 8.62 9.35
CA GLY A 250 8.10 7.93 8.67
C GLY A 250 8.41 7.72 7.19
N GLN A 251 8.92 8.73 6.49
CA GLN A 251 9.42 8.58 5.12
C GLN A 251 10.50 7.52 4.99
N CYS A 252 11.52 7.60 5.86
CA CYS A 252 12.60 6.64 5.86
C CYS A 252 12.09 5.23 6.16
N TRP A 253 11.10 5.10 7.04
CA TRP A 253 10.49 3.82 7.37
C TRP A 253 9.73 3.23 6.17
N VAL A 254 8.89 4.02 5.49
CA VAL A 254 8.14 3.57 4.30
C VAL A 254 9.09 3.15 3.18
N ARG A 255 10.10 3.98 2.86
CA ARG A 255 11.12 3.65 1.85
C ARG A 255 11.87 2.36 2.18
N ARG A 256 12.26 2.15 3.45
CA ARG A 256 12.91 0.91 3.90
C ARG A 256 11.98 -0.30 3.85
N LYS A 257 10.68 -0.13 4.12
CA LYS A 257 9.68 -1.20 4.00
C LYS A 257 9.58 -1.64 2.53
N LEU A 258 9.33 -0.71 1.62
CA LEU A 258 9.24 -0.95 0.18
C LEU A 258 10.52 -1.56 -0.40
N THR A 259 11.70 -1.10 0.06
CA THR A 259 12.98 -1.67 -0.38
C THR A 259 13.13 -3.13 0.03
N ARG A 260 12.76 -3.49 1.27
CA ARG A 260 12.79 -4.88 1.73
C ARG A 260 11.76 -5.75 1.01
N ASP A 261 10.58 -5.21 0.76
CA ASP A 261 9.53 -5.88 -0.01
C ASP A 261 10.02 -6.19 -1.42
N TRP A 262 10.64 -5.22 -2.10
CA TRP A 262 11.25 -5.43 -3.40
C TRP A 262 12.38 -6.49 -3.38
N GLN A 263 13.22 -6.47 -2.35
CA GLN A 263 14.32 -7.44 -2.23
C GLN A 263 13.84 -8.88 -2.10
N LYS A 264 12.73 -9.13 -1.39
CA LYS A 264 12.17 -10.48 -1.25
C LYS A 264 11.44 -10.99 -2.49
N MET A 265 11.09 -10.10 -3.43
CA MET A 265 10.35 -10.48 -4.63
C MET A 265 11.18 -11.36 -5.56
N SER A 266 10.48 -12.27 -6.25
CA SER A 266 11.08 -13.07 -7.31
C SER A 266 11.55 -12.21 -8.49
N GLU A 267 12.51 -12.72 -9.26
CA GLU A 267 12.96 -12.03 -10.48
C GLU A 267 11.85 -11.90 -11.53
N LEU A 268 10.95 -12.88 -11.61
CA LEU A 268 9.79 -12.81 -12.51
C LEU A 268 8.85 -11.66 -12.14
N ALA A 269 8.52 -11.54 -10.86
CA ALA A 269 7.69 -10.44 -10.37
C ALA A 269 8.41 -9.09 -10.52
N LYS A 270 9.71 -9.01 -10.24
CA LYS A 270 10.49 -7.77 -10.44
C LYS A 270 10.48 -7.30 -11.88
N VAL A 271 10.65 -8.19 -12.86
CA VAL A 271 10.57 -7.83 -14.28
C VAL A 271 9.18 -7.30 -14.64
N ARG A 272 8.12 -7.88 -14.06
CA ARG A 272 6.74 -7.48 -14.35
C ARG A 272 6.33 -6.15 -13.71
N TYR A 273 6.82 -5.85 -12.51
CA TYR A 273 6.36 -4.73 -11.69
C TYR A 273 7.44 -3.66 -11.45
N SER A 274 8.53 -3.66 -12.22
CA SER A 274 9.62 -2.69 -12.10
C SER A 274 9.15 -1.25 -12.25
N ASP A 275 8.25 -1.00 -13.20
CA ASP A 275 7.81 0.36 -13.50
C ASP A 275 6.98 0.93 -12.35
N GLN A 276 6.09 0.13 -11.77
CA GLN A 276 5.30 0.50 -10.59
C GLN A 276 6.22 0.76 -9.38
N TYR A 277 7.17 -0.13 -9.12
CA TYR A 277 8.13 0.05 -8.03
C TYR A 277 8.97 1.32 -8.23
N ASN A 278 9.51 1.53 -9.43
CA ASN A 278 10.32 2.70 -9.74
C ASN A 278 9.51 4.00 -9.63
N GLU A 279 8.25 4.01 -10.08
CA GLU A 279 7.35 5.15 -9.94
C GLU A 279 7.17 5.56 -8.46
N VAL A 280 6.90 4.58 -7.60
CA VAL A 280 6.78 4.81 -6.16
C VAL A 280 8.12 5.26 -5.56
N MET A 281 9.22 4.58 -5.86
CA MET A 281 10.53 4.89 -5.26
C MET A 281 11.08 6.25 -5.70
N ASN A 282 10.78 6.69 -6.93
CA ASN A 282 11.12 8.02 -7.45
C ASN A 282 10.29 9.15 -6.81
N SER A 283 9.33 8.81 -5.96
CA SER A 283 8.55 9.76 -5.15
C SER A 283 9.23 10.10 -3.82
N PHE A 284 10.30 9.38 -3.45
CA PHE A 284 11.07 9.63 -2.23
C PHE A 284 12.39 10.34 -2.59
N THR A 285 12.75 11.36 -1.81
CA THR A 285 13.92 12.22 -2.05
C THR A 285 15.13 11.94 -1.16
N CYS A 286 15.09 10.90 -0.30
CA CYS A 286 16.23 10.47 0.52
C CYS A 286 17.30 9.65 -0.22
#